data_AF-F6FT18-F1
#
_entry.id   AF-F6FT18-F1
#
_cell.length_a   1.000
_cell.length_b   1.000
_cell.length_c   1.000
_cell.angle_alpha   90.00
_cell.angle_beta   90.00
_cell.angle_gamma   90.00
#
_symmetry.space_group_name_H-M   'P 1'
#
loop_
_entity.id
_entity.type
_entity.pdbx_description
1 polymer ?
#
loop_
_entity_poly.entity_id
_entity_poly.type
_entity_poly.pdbx_seq_one_letter_code
_entity_poly.pdbx_strand_id
1 'polypeptide(L)'
;MSHPPQPPAWQPPGPPPQHLPAHPAPAPAPARRRRGSRAAVVVLVVLLLAALGVAAYLWLTTVRWQEDSAAWEQHAREQAERALSLETELAGVNAELVAAREQLATATERITALADEKARLGDETVAAQRYIDYQTRVSEAAGVVATALGQCIEAQSLLIGYLENREAYDPADLERFAGDVRALCDEANRANEQLQQELRQ
;
A
#
# COMPACT_ATOMS: atom_id res chain seq x y z
N MET A 1 -59.38 87.85 9.74
CA MET A 1 -60.18 89.06 9.42
C MET A 1 -60.57 89.68 10.75
N SER A 2 -60.26 90.90 11.16
CA SER A 2 -59.63 92.07 10.52
C SER A 2 -59.28 93.07 11.64
N HIS A 3 -58.22 93.87 11.44
CA HIS A 3 -57.86 95.06 12.23
C HIS A 3 -59.03 96.06 12.31
N PRO A 4 -59.14 96.93 13.34
CA PRO A 4 -58.58 98.31 13.23
C PRO A 4 -58.32 98.97 14.62
N PRO A 5 -58.18 100.31 14.76
CA PRO A 5 -57.26 101.27 14.15
C PRO A 5 -56.45 102.09 15.21
N GLN A 6 -55.33 102.72 14.81
CA GLN A 6 -54.72 103.91 15.47
C GLN A 6 -55.49 105.19 15.05
N PRO A 7 -55.51 106.35 15.76
CA PRO A 7 -54.36 107.27 16.05
C PRO A 7 -54.62 108.13 17.36
N PRO A 8 -53.99 109.30 17.72
CA PRO A 8 -53.23 110.33 16.96
C PRO A 8 -51.85 110.74 17.53
N ALA A 9 -51.23 111.66 16.79
CA ALA A 9 -49.81 112.00 16.74
C ALA A 9 -49.45 113.39 17.33
N TRP A 10 -48.15 113.55 17.62
CA TRP A 10 -47.33 114.80 17.68
C TRP A 10 -47.59 115.76 18.87
N GLN A 11 -46.62 116.31 19.62
CA GLN A 11 -45.51 117.22 19.22
C GLN A 11 -44.48 117.43 20.37
N PRO A 12 -43.20 117.75 20.06
CA PRO A 12 -42.16 118.11 21.03
C PRO A 12 -42.04 119.63 21.28
N PRO A 13 -41.68 120.09 22.50
CA PRO A 13 -41.11 121.42 22.72
C PRO A 13 -39.57 121.37 22.77
N GLY A 14 -38.94 122.42 22.21
CA GLY A 14 -37.51 122.49 21.86
C GLY A 14 -36.51 122.79 22.99
N PRO A 15 -35.20 122.88 22.65
CA PRO A 15 -34.08 123.13 23.57
C PRO A 15 -33.83 124.66 23.69
N PRO A 16 -32.81 125.21 24.41
CA PRO A 16 -31.76 124.66 25.29
C PRO A 16 -31.66 125.48 26.64
N PRO A 17 -30.61 125.36 27.49
CA PRO A 17 -29.32 126.02 27.24
C PRO A 17 -28.09 125.14 27.45
N GLN A 18 -27.05 125.49 26.71
CA GLN A 18 -25.75 124.84 26.64
C GLN A 18 -24.84 125.34 27.77
N HIS A 19 -24.14 124.40 28.43
CA HIS A 19 -22.92 124.68 29.18
C HIS A 19 -21.79 123.79 28.64
N LEU A 20 -20.86 124.39 27.91
CA LEU A 20 -19.50 123.89 27.63
C LEU A 20 -18.57 124.25 28.82
N PRO A 21 -17.37 123.67 28.95
CA PRO A 21 -16.98 122.27 28.80
C PRO A 21 -16.13 121.79 30.01
N ALA A 22 -16.23 120.51 30.37
CA ALA A 22 -15.21 119.86 31.20
C ALA A 22 -14.80 118.58 30.48
N HIS A 23 -13.50 118.42 30.19
CA HIS A 23 -12.93 117.16 29.71
C HIS A 23 -12.54 116.29 30.92
N PRO A 24 -13.16 115.11 31.10
CA PRO A 24 -12.58 114.03 31.87
C PRO A 24 -12.10 112.92 30.92
N ALA A 25 -10.80 112.66 31.01
CA ALA A 25 -10.02 111.44 30.78
C ALA A 25 -10.57 110.30 29.89
N PRO A 26 -9.71 109.66 29.07
CA PRO A 26 -10.08 108.47 28.30
C PRO A 26 -10.60 107.37 29.22
N ALA A 27 -11.84 106.91 28.97
CA ALA A 27 -12.36 105.71 29.63
C ALA A 27 -11.48 104.51 29.24
N PRO A 28 -11.01 103.69 30.19
CA PRO A 28 -10.12 102.58 29.89
C PRO A 28 -10.83 101.54 29.02
N ALA A 29 -10.19 101.15 27.92
CA ALA A 29 -10.59 99.99 27.15
C ALA A 29 -10.72 98.78 28.10
N PRO A 30 -11.77 97.94 27.99
CA PRO A 30 -11.88 96.76 28.84
C PRO A 30 -10.75 95.77 28.51
N ALA A 31 -9.69 95.83 29.30
CA ALA A 31 -8.61 94.85 29.30
C ALA A 31 -9.09 93.54 29.95
N ARG A 32 -10.00 92.82 29.28
CA ARG A 32 -10.43 91.47 29.67
C ARG A 32 -10.42 90.51 28.48
N ARG A 33 -9.25 90.34 27.84
CA ARG A 33 -9.05 89.27 26.83
C ARG A 33 -7.80 88.39 27.03
N ARG A 34 -7.04 88.57 28.11
CA ARG A 34 -5.82 87.75 28.36
C ARG A 34 -6.04 86.46 29.15
N ARG A 35 -7.14 86.32 29.90
CA ARG A 35 -7.40 85.09 30.68
C ARG A 35 -8.10 84.00 29.86
N GLY A 36 -9.04 84.37 28.97
CA GLY A 36 -9.71 83.42 28.08
C GLY A 36 -8.78 82.79 27.03
N SER A 37 -7.81 83.54 26.50
CA SER A 37 -6.83 83.00 25.55
C SER A 37 -5.88 81.99 26.21
N ARG A 38 -5.50 82.22 27.48
CA ARG A 38 -4.67 81.26 28.24
C ARG A 38 -5.41 79.95 28.49
N ALA A 39 -6.70 80.01 28.86
CA ALA A 39 -7.53 78.81 29.02
C ALA A 39 -7.69 78.04 27.69
N ALA A 40 -7.94 78.74 26.58
CA ALA A 40 -8.05 78.12 25.26
C ALA A 40 -6.73 77.45 24.81
N VAL A 41 -5.58 78.10 25.06
CA VAL A 41 -4.26 77.50 24.78
C VAL A 41 -4.02 76.27 25.64
N VAL A 42 -4.37 76.28 26.93
CA VAL A 42 -4.24 75.10 27.80
C VAL A 42 -5.10 73.95 27.30
N VAL A 43 -6.37 74.19 26.94
CA VAL A 43 -7.24 73.15 26.38
C VAL A 43 -6.69 72.61 25.07
N LEU A 44 -6.21 73.47 24.18
CA LEU A 44 -5.59 73.06 22.91
C LEU A 44 -4.35 72.19 23.16
N VAL A 45 -3.49 72.57 24.10
CA VAL A 45 -2.30 71.79 24.47
C VAL A 45 -2.71 70.43 25.03
N VAL A 46 -3.70 70.37 25.91
CA VAL A 46 -4.21 69.10 26.47
C VAL A 46 -4.79 68.21 25.36
N LEU A 47 -5.58 68.77 24.44
CA LEU A 47 -6.11 68.02 23.29
C LEU A 47 -4.99 67.52 22.37
N LEU A 48 -3.95 68.33 22.13
CA LEU A 48 -2.81 67.93 21.32
C LEU A 48 -2.06 66.77 21.97
N LEU A 49 -1.81 66.85 23.29
CA LEU A 49 -1.17 65.77 24.04
C LEU A 49 -2.03 64.49 24.05
N ALA A 50 -3.35 64.63 24.19
CA ALA A 50 -4.27 63.50 24.10
C ALA A 50 -4.24 62.85 22.71
N ALA A 51 -4.26 63.66 21.64
CA ALA A 51 -4.17 63.16 20.26
C ALA A 51 -2.83 62.45 19.99
N LEU A 52 -1.71 62.98 20.49
CA LEU A 52 -0.41 62.33 20.40
C LEU A 52 -0.38 61.00 21.18
N GLY A 53 -0.99 60.97 22.38
CA GLY A 53 -1.12 59.74 23.16
C GLY A 53 -1.94 58.65 22.45
N VAL A 54 -3.07 59.02 21.85
CA VAL A 54 -3.90 58.11 21.04
C VAL A 54 -3.14 57.63 19.80
N ALA A 55 -2.45 58.52 19.09
CA ALA A 55 -1.66 58.16 17.92
C ALA A 55 -0.53 57.17 18.28
N ALA A 56 0.18 57.41 19.38
CA ALA A 56 1.22 56.51 19.87
C ALA A 56 0.66 55.15 20.30
N TYR A 57 -0.50 55.13 20.96
CA TYR A 57 -1.18 53.89 21.33
C TYR A 57 -1.59 53.07 20.09
N LEU A 58 -2.27 53.70 19.13
CA LEU A 58 -2.69 53.06 17.88
C LEU A 58 -1.50 52.54 17.07
N TRP A 59 -0.40 53.28 17.05
CA TRP A 59 0.84 52.83 16.44
C TRP A 59 1.36 51.55 17.10
N LEU A 60 1.46 51.53 18.43
CA LEU A 60 1.96 50.39 19.17
C LEU A 60 1.07 49.14 19.01
N THR A 61 -0.25 49.32 19.00
CA THR A 61 -1.18 48.21 18.74
C THR A 61 -1.09 47.71 17.32
N THR A 62 -0.89 48.60 16.33
CA THR A 62 -0.76 48.22 14.93
C THR A 62 0.51 47.41 14.69
N VAL A 63 1.64 47.82 15.28
CA VAL A 63 2.91 47.08 15.17
C VAL A 63 2.77 45.68 15.78
N ARG A 64 2.19 45.57 16.99
CA ARG A 64 1.93 44.26 17.60
C ARG A 64 1.03 43.36 16.75
N TRP A 65 -0.03 43.93 16.18
CA TRP A 65 -0.93 43.19 15.29
C TRP A 65 -0.22 42.70 14.03
N GLN A 66 0.71 43.48 13.47
CA GLN A 66 1.51 43.06 12.31
C GLN A 66 2.47 41.92 12.66
N GLU A 67 3.14 42.01 13.81
CA GLU A 67 4.03 40.95 14.31
C GLU A 67 3.25 39.65 14.57
N ASP A 68 2.12 39.73 15.26
CA ASP A 68 1.26 38.58 15.54
C ASP A 68 0.75 37.96 14.23
N SER A 69 0.30 38.79 13.28
CA SER A 69 -0.19 38.31 11.98
C SER A 69 0.89 37.59 11.18
N ALA A 70 2.12 38.12 11.18
CA ALA A 70 3.25 37.49 10.53
C ALA A 70 3.60 36.14 11.18
N ALA A 71 3.56 36.05 12.51
CA ALA A 71 3.78 34.81 13.24
C ALA A 71 2.69 33.76 12.91
N TRP A 72 1.42 34.17 12.87
CA TRP A 72 0.32 33.27 12.48
C TRP A 72 0.45 32.77 11.04
N GLU A 73 0.82 33.66 10.11
CA GLU A 73 1.03 33.27 8.71
C GLU A 73 2.19 32.29 8.57
N GLN A 74 3.29 32.52 9.30
CA GLN A 74 4.41 31.59 9.33
C GLN A 74 3.99 30.21 9.87
N HIS A 75 3.27 30.16 11.00
CA HIS A 75 2.80 28.90 11.56
C HIS A 75 1.80 28.18 10.64
N ALA A 76 0.91 28.92 9.97
CA ALA A 76 0.01 28.34 8.99
C ALA A 76 0.77 27.70 7.82
N ARG A 77 1.82 28.36 7.31
CA ARG A 77 2.69 27.80 6.26
C ARG A 77 3.46 26.58 6.74
N GLU A 78 4.06 26.63 7.93
CA GLU A 78 4.78 25.49 8.51
C GLU A 78 3.86 24.27 8.73
N GLN A 79 2.60 24.49 9.09
CA GLN A 79 1.62 23.41 9.24
C GLN A 79 1.16 22.87 7.88
N ALA A 80 0.99 23.74 6.89
CA ALA A 80 0.68 23.32 5.52
C ALA A 80 1.82 22.49 4.91
N GLU A 81 3.08 22.91 5.10
CA GLU A 81 4.26 22.15 4.68
C GLU A 81 4.34 20.78 5.36
N ARG A 82 4.07 20.73 6.67
CA ARG A 82 3.99 19.46 7.41
C ARG A 82 2.89 18.55 6.86
N ALA A 83 1.69 19.09 6.61
CA ALA A 83 0.59 18.32 6.04
C ALA A 83 0.95 17.73 4.67
N LEU A 84 1.55 18.54 3.78
CA LEU A 84 2.01 18.09 2.47
C LEU A 84 3.12 17.03 2.57
N SER A 85 4.04 17.19 3.52
CA SER A 85 5.09 16.20 3.77
C SER A 85 4.51 14.86 4.25
N LEU A 86 3.56 14.88 5.18
CA LEU A 86 2.88 13.67 5.66
C LEU A 86 2.07 12.99 4.56
N GLU A 87 1.39 13.76 3.72
CA GLU A 87 0.63 13.23 2.58
C GLU A 87 1.56 12.56 1.56
N THR A 88 2.73 13.15 1.31
CA THR A 88 3.76 12.57 0.44
C THR A 88 4.33 11.27 1.04
N GLU A 89 4.62 11.25 2.34
CA GLU A 89 5.11 10.07 3.05
C GLU A 89 4.07 8.93 3.01
N LEU A 90 2.79 9.25 3.25
CA LEU A 90 1.70 8.28 3.18
C LEU A 90 1.54 7.71 1.78
N ALA A 91 1.63 8.56 0.73
CA ALA A 91 1.62 8.11 -0.65
C ALA A 91 2.80 7.17 -0.95
N GLY A 92 3.99 7.47 -0.42
CA GLY A 92 5.18 6.62 -0.53
C GLY A 92 5.00 5.26 0.15
N VAL A 93 4.58 5.24 1.42
CA VAL A 93 4.32 4.01 2.18
C VAL A 93 3.23 3.16 1.52
N ASN A 94 2.18 3.79 0.97
CA ASN A 94 1.14 3.07 0.25
C ASN A 94 1.68 2.44 -1.05
N ALA A 95 2.54 3.14 -1.79
CA ALA A 95 3.20 2.58 -2.97
C ALA A 95 4.10 1.39 -2.61
N GLU A 96 4.85 1.48 -1.52
CA GLU A 96 5.66 0.37 -1.00
C GLU A 96 4.80 -0.84 -0.61
N LEU A 97 3.66 -0.60 0.05
CA LEU A 97 2.72 -1.65 0.43
C LEU A 97 2.13 -2.36 -0.80
N VAL A 98 1.76 -1.60 -1.84
CA VAL A 98 1.27 -2.16 -3.12
C VAL A 98 2.36 -3.01 -3.77
N ALA A 99 3.59 -2.51 -3.86
CA ALA A 99 4.71 -3.26 -4.41
C ALA A 99 5.02 -4.54 -3.62
N ALA A 100 4.98 -4.48 -2.28
CA ALA A 100 5.17 -5.65 -1.43
C ALA A 100 4.07 -6.70 -1.62
N ARG A 101 2.81 -6.28 -1.78
CA ARG A 101 1.69 -7.18 -2.08
C ARG A 101 1.84 -7.85 -3.44
N GLU A 102 2.28 -7.11 -4.46
CA GLU A 102 2.52 -7.65 -5.81
C GLU A 102 3.69 -8.66 -5.80
N GLN A 103 4.77 -8.36 -5.06
CA GLN A 103 5.87 -9.31 -4.85
C GLN A 103 5.40 -10.58 -4.14
N LEU A 104 4.54 -10.45 -3.12
CA LEU A 104 4.00 -11.60 -2.40
C LEU A 104 3.05 -12.45 -3.28
N ALA A 105 2.22 -11.80 -4.11
CA ALA A 105 1.39 -12.49 -5.10
C ALA A 105 2.25 -13.27 -6.11
N THR A 106 3.28 -12.63 -6.67
CA THR A 106 4.23 -13.26 -7.61
C THR A 106 4.97 -14.43 -6.96
N ALA A 107 5.43 -14.26 -5.72
CA ALA A 107 6.10 -15.32 -4.98
C ALA A 107 5.16 -16.50 -4.71
N THR A 108 3.91 -16.22 -4.36
CA THR A 108 2.88 -17.25 -4.14
C THR A 108 2.58 -18.01 -5.42
N GLU A 109 2.40 -17.33 -6.55
CA GLU A 109 2.19 -17.94 -7.87
C GLU A 109 3.36 -18.86 -8.26
N ARG A 110 4.60 -18.42 -8.03
CA ARG A 110 5.79 -19.25 -8.25
C ARG A 110 5.80 -20.47 -7.33
N ILE A 111 5.48 -20.31 -6.05
CA ILE A 111 5.42 -21.42 -5.09
C ILE A 111 4.36 -22.44 -5.53
N THR A 112 3.17 -21.99 -5.95
CA THR A 112 2.11 -22.89 -6.43
C THR A 112 2.51 -23.59 -7.71
N ALA A 113 3.13 -22.88 -8.67
CA ALA A 113 3.63 -23.49 -9.89
C ALA A 113 4.70 -24.55 -9.63
N LEU A 114 5.63 -24.30 -8.71
CA LEU A 114 6.63 -25.28 -8.28
C LEU A 114 6.00 -26.48 -7.56
N ALA A 115 4.96 -26.26 -6.77
CA ALA A 115 4.23 -27.33 -6.09
C ALA A 115 3.51 -28.24 -7.11
N ASP A 116 2.85 -27.65 -8.11
CA ASP A 116 2.17 -28.37 -9.19
C ASP A 116 3.17 -29.15 -10.05
N GLU A 117 4.33 -28.55 -10.38
CA GLU A 117 5.40 -29.24 -11.10
C GLU A 117 5.94 -30.43 -10.30
N LYS A 118 6.12 -30.28 -8.99
CA LYS A 118 6.56 -31.37 -8.11
C LYS A 118 5.53 -32.49 -8.02
N ALA A 119 4.24 -32.17 -7.98
CA ALA A 119 3.16 -33.16 -8.00
C ALA A 119 3.19 -33.96 -9.32
N ARG A 120 3.29 -33.26 -10.46
CA ARG A 120 3.40 -33.89 -11.79
C ARG A 120 4.63 -34.78 -11.91
N LEU A 121 5.79 -34.31 -11.46
CA LEU A 121 7.03 -35.11 -11.45
C LEU A 121 6.92 -36.32 -10.52
N GLY A 122 6.19 -36.19 -9.40
CA GLY A 122 5.89 -37.30 -8.50
C GLY A 122 5.05 -38.39 -9.17
N ASP A 123 4.00 -38.00 -9.89
CA ASP A 123 3.14 -38.94 -10.62
C ASP A 123 3.91 -39.62 -11.77
N GLU A 124 4.73 -38.87 -12.50
CA GLU A 124 5.58 -39.40 -13.58
C GLU A 124 6.63 -40.39 -13.03
N THR A 125 7.23 -40.12 -11.87
CA THR A 125 8.18 -41.04 -11.25
C THR A 125 7.51 -42.33 -10.77
N VAL A 126 6.30 -42.27 -10.21
CA VAL A 126 5.53 -43.47 -9.84
C VAL A 126 5.19 -44.29 -11.09
N ALA A 127 4.79 -43.64 -12.18
CA ALA A 127 4.52 -44.33 -13.45
C ALA A 127 5.78 -44.98 -14.03
N ALA A 128 6.92 -44.27 -14.01
CA ALA A 128 8.21 -44.81 -14.46
C ALA A 128 8.68 -45.99 -13.60
N GLN A 129 8.51 -45.94 -12.28
CA GLN A 129 8.82 -47.05 -11.37
C GLN A 129 7.96 -48.28 -11.68
N ARG A 130 6.64 -48.10 -11.90
CA ARG A 130 5.74 -49.20 -12.29
C ARG A 130 6.19 -49.86 -13.59
N TYR A 131 6.63 -49.07 -14.57
CA TYR A 131 7.10 -49.57 -15.85
C TYR A 131 8.42 -50.36 -15.73
N ILE A 132 9.38 -49.85 -14.94
CA ILE A 132 10.65 -50.55 -14.68
C ILE A 132 10.41 -51.86 -13.93
N ASP A 133 9.57 -51.84 -12.88
CA ASP A 133 9.27 -53.03 -12.08
C ASP A 133 8.59 -54.12 -12.92
N TYR A 134 7.67 -53.72 -13.81
CA TYR A 134 7.07 -54.63 -14.80
C TYR A 134 8.12 -55.22 -15.73
N GLN A 135 9.03 -54.40 -16.29
CA GLN A 135 10.10 -54.90 -17.17
C GLN A 135 11.07 -55.84 -16.44
N THR A 136 11.41 -55.57 -15.17
CA THR A 136 12.27 -56.45 -14.38
C THR A 136 11.60 -57.82 -14.16
N ARG A 137 10.34 -57.84 -13.73
CA ARG A 137 9.58 -59.10 -13.53
C ARG A 137 9.45 -59.91 -14.81
N VAL A 138 9.12 -59.24 -15.93
CA VAL A 138 9.00 -59.91 -17.24
C VAL A 138 10.35 -60.43 -17.73
N SER A 139 11.44 -59.67 -17.55
CA SER A 139 12.78 -60.10 -17.99
C SER A 139 13.31 -61.27 -17.17
N GLU A 140 13.08 -61.26 -15.86
CA GLU A 140 13.45 -62.37 -14.96
C GLU A 140 12.69 -63.64 -15.33
N ALA A 141 11.37 -63.54 -15.51
CA ALA A 141 10.54 -64.67 -15.92
C ALA A 141 10.89 -65.20 -17.32
N ALA A 142 11.18 -64.31 -18.29
CA ALA A 142 11.66 -64.71 -19.61
C ALA A 142 13.01 -65.43 -19.56
N GLY A 143 13.92 -65.01 -18.67
CA GLY A 143 15.19 -65.68 -18.42
C GLY A 143 14.99 -67.10 -17.89
N VAL A 144 14.13 -67.28 -16.88
CA VAL A 144 13.79 -68.61 -16.33
C VAL A 144 13.24 -69.54 -17.40
N VAL A 145 12.30 -69.05 -18.23
CA VAL A 145 11.70 -69.82 -19.32
C VAL A 145 12.74 -70.21 -20.37
N ALA A 146 13.61 -69.28 -20.78
CA ALA A 146 14.65 -69.55 -21.76
C ALA A 146 15.67 -70.59 -21.25
N THR A 147 16.08 -70.52 -19.98
CA THR A 147 16.96 -71.52 -19.36
C THR A 147 16.30 -72.89 -19.29
N ALA A 148 15.05 -72.97 -18.83
CA ALA A 148 14.33 -74.24 -18.70
C ALA A 148 14.08 -74.92 -20.07
N LEU A 149 13.74 -74.14 -21.09
CA LEU A 149 13.61 -74.64 -22.47
C LEU A 149 14.96 -75.13 -23.03
N GLY A 150 16.05 -74.41 -22.78
CA GLY A 150 17.40 -74.84 -23.17
C GLY A 150 17.77 -76.20 -22.57
N GLN A 151 17.54 -76.38 -21.27
CA GLN A 151 17.80 -77.64 -20.57
C GLN A 151 16.92 -78.79 -21.07
N CYS A 152 15.65 -78.53 -21.38
CA CYS A 152 14.75 -79.53 -21.98
C CYS A 152 15.22 -79.96 -23.39
N ILE A 153 15.68 -79.03 -24.22
CA ILE A 153 16.20 -79.34 -25.57
C ILE A 153 17.49 -80.16 -25.48
N GLU A 154 18.40 -79.79 -24.58
CA GLU A 154 19.64 -80.53 -24.34
C GLU A 154 19.39 -81.95 -23.80
N ALA A 155 18.46 -82.09 -22.85
CA ALA A 155 18.06 -83.39 -22.33
C ALA A 155 17.40 -84.28 -23.39
N GLN A 156 16.56 -83.71 -24.27
CA GLN A 156 15.97 -84.44 -25.40
C GLN A 156 17.00 -84.89 -26.43
N SER A 157 18.00 -84.06 -26.75
CA SER A 157 19.06 -84.44 -27.70
C SER A 157 19.93 -85.58 -27.16
N LEU A 158 20.25 -85.55 -25.86
CA LEU A 158 20.93 -86.64 -25.16
C LEU A 158 20.11 -87.93 -25.18
N LEU A 159 18.80 -87.85 -24.93
CA LEU A 159 17.90 -89.01 -24.97
C LEU A 159 17.87 -89.63 -26.38
N ILE A 160 17.80 -88.82 -27.44
CA ILE A 160 17.85 -89.31 -28.82
C ILE A 160 19.17 -90.04 -29.09
N GLY A 161 20.30 -89.48 -28.66
CA GLY A 161 21.61 -90.13 -28.79
C GLY A 161 21.71 -91.46 -28.04
N TYR A 162 21.13 -91.55 -26.85
CA TYR A 162 21.05 -92.81 -26.11
C TYR A 162 20.16 -93.86 -26.79
N LEU A 163 19.05 -93.44 -27.40
CA LEU A 163 18.15 -94.33 -28.15
C LEU A 163 18.78 -94.83 -29.46
N GLU A 164 19.60 -94.02 -30.12
CA GLU A 164 20.39 -94.45 -31.29
C GLU A 164 21.43 -95.52 -30.94
N ASN A 165 21.99 -95.48 -29.72
CA ASN A 165 22.95 -96.46 -29.21
C ASN A 165 22.37 -97.40 -28.14
N ARG A 166 21.07 -97.70 -28.23
CA ARG A 166 20.30 -98.53 -27.27
C ARG A 166 20.91 -99.87 -26.87
N GLU A 167 21.74 -100.48 -27.73
CA GLU A 167 22.39 -101.77 -27.48
C GLU A 167 23.51 -101.68 -26.41
N ALA A 168 24.01 -100.48 -26.16
CA ALA A 168 25.08 -100.20 -25.19
C ALA A 168 24.57 -99.84 -23.78
N TYR A 169 23.25 -99.75 -23.57
CA TYR A 169 22.63 -99.25 -22.33
C TYR A 169 21.55 -100.19 -21.78
N ASP A 170 21.31 -100.15 -20.47
CA ASP A 170 20.24 -100.91 -19.81
C ASP A 170 18.86 -100.29 -20.13
N PRO A 171 17.87 -101.09 -20.55
CA PRO A 171 16.51 -100.60 -20.82
C PRO A 171 15.86 -99.90 -19.61
N ALA A 172 16.13 -100.34 -18.38
CA ALA A 172 15.56 -99.74 -17.17
C ALA A 172 16.13 -98.34 -16.89
N ASP A 173 17.38 -98.09 -17.26
CA ASP A 173 18.02 -96.78 -17.11
C ASP A 173 17.56 -95.81 -18.20
N LEU A 174 17.31 -96.29 -19.42
CA LEU A 174 16.72 -95.51 -20.50
C LEU A 174 15.29 -95.05 -20.17
N GLU A 175 14.47 -95.92 -19.57
CA GLU A 175 13.12 -95.55 -19.12
C GLU A 175 13.15 -94.49 -18.01
N ARG A 176 14.08 -94.63 -17.05
CA ARG A 176 14.25 -93.66 -15.96
C ARG A 176 14.69 -92.30 -16.49
N PHE A 177 15.69 -92.28 -17.37
CA PHE A 177 16.16 -91.05 -18.01
C PHE A 177 15.07 -90.39 -18.87
N ALA A 178 14.31 -91.18 -19.65
CA ALA A 178 13.17 -90.65 -20.40
C ALA A 178 12.09 -90.03 -19.50
N GLY A 179 11.88 -90.59 -18.30
CA GLY A 179 11.04 -90.00 -17.26
C GLY A 179 11.57 -88.66 -16.75
N ASP A 180 12.87 -88.58 -16.46
CA ASP A 180 13.53 -87.37 -15.98
C ASP A 180 13.51 -86.24 -17.03
N VAL A 181 13.76 -86.55 -18.30
CA VAL A 181 13.65 -85.59 -19.42
C VAL A 181 12.22 -85.07 -19.55
N ARG A 182 11.21 -85.95 -19.43
CA ARG A 182 9.81 -85.55 -19.54
C ARG A 182 9.40 -84.65 -18.37
N ALA A 183 9.81 -84.97 -17.15
CA ALA A 183 9.57 -84.13 -15.98
C ALA A 183 10.21 -82.74 -16.11
N LEU A 184 11.45 -82.68 -16.62
CA LEU A 184 12.16 -81.41 -16.86
C LEU A 184 11.46 -80.55 -17.92
N CYS A 185 11.01 -81.16 -19.02
CA CYS A 185 10.27 -80.47 -20.07
C CYS A 185 8.87 -80.01 -19.62
N ASP A 186 8.19 -80.77 -18.76
CA ASP A 186 6.91 -80.38 -18.18
C ASP A 186 7.06 -79.18 -17.21
N GLU A 187 8.18 -79.11 -16.48
CA GLU A 187 8.53 -77.95 -15.64
C GLU A 187 8.75 -76.70 -16.50
N ALA A 188 9.50 -76.82 -17.60
CA ALA A 188 9.73 -75.72 -18.55
C ALA A 188 8.42 -75.20 -19.17
N ASN A 189 7.50 -76.12 -19.52
CA ASN A 189 6.19 -75.74 -20.03
C ASN A 189 5.34 -75.03 -18.98
N ARG A 190 5.32 -75.52 -17.73
CA ARG A 190 4.61 -74.85 -16.63
C ARG A 190 5.16 -73.45 -16.34
N ALA A 191 6.48 -73.27 -16.38
CA ALA A 191 7.11 -71.95 -16.24
C ALA A 191 6.68 -70.99 -17.37
N ASN A 192 6.58 -71.49 -18.61
CA ASN A 192 6.10 -70.70 -19.75
C ASN A 192 4.61 -70.35 -19.63
N GLU A 193 3.76 -71.29 -19.21
CA GLU A 193 2.33 -71.04 -18.96
C GLU A 193 2.12 -69.98 -17.88
N GLN A 194 2.94 -70.00 -16.83
CA GLN A 194 2.90 -69.03 -15.74
C GLN A 194 3.30 -67.62 -16.23
N LEU A 195 4.35 -67.52 -17.05
CA LEU A 195 4.71 -66.27 -17.72
C LEU A 195 3.61 -65.76 -18.66
N GLN A 196 2.98 -66.66 -19.42
CA GLN A 196 1.86 -66.31 -20.31
C GLN A 196 0.62 -65.83 -19.52
N GLN A 197 0.44 -66.24 -18.27
CA GLN A 197 -0.61 -65.71 -17.41
C GLN A 197 -0.26 -64.31 -16.87
N GLU A 198 0.99 -64.08 -16.47
CA GLU A 198 1.48 -62.77 -16.01
C GLU A 198 1.41 -61.69 -17.11
N LEU A 199 1.66 -62.06 -18.38
CA LEU A 199 1.57 -61.14 -19.52
C LEU A 199 0.13 -60.78 -19.95
N ARG A 200 -0.87 -61.52 -19.46
CA ARG A 200 -2.30 -61.31 -19.79
C ARG A 200 -3.04 -60.45 -18.77
N GLN A 201 -2.42 -60.14 -17.64
CA GLN A 201 -2.97 -59.29 -16.57
C GLN A 201 -2.45 -57.86 -16.70
#